data_AF-A0A497NG98-F1
#
_entry.id   AF-A0A497NG98-F1
#
_cell.length_a   1.000
_cell.length_b   1.000
_cell.length_c   1.000
_cell.angle_alpha   90.00
_cell.angle_beta   90.00
_cell.angle_gamma   90.00
#
_symmetry.space_group_name_H-M   'P 1'
#
loop_
_entity.id
_entity.type
_entity.pdbx_description
1 polymer ?
#
loop_
_entity_poly.entity_id
_entity_poly.type
_entity_poly.pdbx_seq_one_letter_code
_entity_poly.pdbx_strand_id
1 'polypeptide(L)'
;MTFGSSTGFGEGDACLHGSPFASREPLVRAFKRGCINRTPSLRRTGVADLPLHRGGVPRWLMRRMVRLADAIAVLLVEEHGPGEFVRRLSDPFWFQALGCVLGFDWHSSGITTVVTAVLREAIRPGEHGLAVCGGKGKRSLATPRDIELAVEELGLGEGAREELIYASRMCAKVDNAAVQDGYTLYHHAFFLAEDGSWAVVQQGMCPSDRTARRYHWFSGRLREGFVVEPHSGIAG
;
A
#
# COMPACT_ATOMS: atom_id res chain seq x y z
N MET A 1 76.36 18.26 -2.31
CA MET A 1 75.41 17.77 -1.29
C MET A 1 74.33 17.01 -2.07
N THR A 2 74.38 15.70 -2.36
CA THR A 2 75.10 14.54 -1.75
C THR A 2 74.78 14.35 -0.26
N PHE A 3 74.35 13.17 0.25
CA PHE A 3 74.10 11.82 -0.30
C PHE A 3 72.64 11.36 0.02
N GLY A 4 72.02 10.27 -0.53
CA GLY A 4 72.25 8.82 -0.32
C GLY A 4 71.48 8.29 0.92
N SER A 5 70.93 7.07 1.05
CA SER A 5 71.02 5.77 0.33
C SER A 5 69.86 4.84 0.79
N SER A 6 69.09 4.11 -0.06
CA SER A 6 69.18 2.65 -0.43
C SER A 6 69.38 1.62 0.72
N THR A 7 68.95 0.34 0.68
CA THR A 7 68.27 -0.53 -0.34
C THR A 7 66.84 -0.90 0.13
N GLY A 8 66.17 -2.07 -0.05
CA GLY A 8 66.33 -3.40 -0.72
C GLY A 8 65.08 -4.28 -0.38
N PHE A 9 64.56 -5.32 -1.06
CA PHE A 9 64.90 -6.32 -2.11
C PHE A 9 65.21 -7.77 -1.63
N GLY A 10 64.69 -8.78 -2.36
CA GLY A 10 64.67 -10.24 -2.04
C GLY A 10 63.22 -10.78 -1.97
N GLU A 11 62.64 -11.69 -2.79
CA GLU A 11 63.06 -12.83 -3.66
C GLU A 11 63.29 -14.21 -2.98
N GLY A 12 62.79 -15.28 -3.65
CA GLY A 12 62.89 -16.69 -3.26
C GLY A 12 61.75 -17.22 -2.36
N ASP A 13 61.30 -18.48 -2.46
CA ASP A 13 61.54 -19.49 -3.52
C ASP A 13 60.45 -20.60 -3.50
N ALA A 14 60.44 -21.50 -4.49
CA ALA A 14 59.42 -22.53 -4.68
C ALA A 14 59.89 -23.97 -4.34
N CYS A 15 58.94 -24.85 -3.98
CA CYS A 15 59.16 -26.30 -3.84
C CYS A 15 58.07 -27.11 -4.55
N LEU A 16 58.46 -28.20 -5.22
CA LEU A 16 57.61 -29.08 -6.04
C LEU A 16 57.81 -30.57 -5.70
N HIS A 17 56.93 -31.41 -6.27
CA HIS A 17 56.97 -32.88 -6.39
C HIS A 17 56.52 -33.73 -5.18
N GLY A 18 55.77 -34.80 -5.48
CA GLY A 18 55.24 -35.74 -4.47
C GLY A 18 54.10 -36.67 -4.93
N SER A 19 54.27 -37.41 -6.02
CA SER A 19 53.36 -38.51 -6.46
C SER A 19 54.20 -39.63 -7.10
N PRO A 20 53.66 -40.82 -7.46
CA PRO A 20 52.30 -41.36 -7.26
C PRO A 20 52.27 -42.82 -6.70
N PHE A 21 51.08 -43.34 -6.34
CA PHE A 21 50.66 -44.71 -6.73
C PHE A 21 49.14 -44.91 -6.61
N ALA A 22 48.59 -45.95 -7.24
CA ALA A 22 47.15 -46.20 -7.31
C ALA A 22 46.80 -47.69 -7.13
N SER A 23 45.70 -48.00 -6.44
CA SER A 23 45.12 -49.35 -6.44
C SER A 23 43.63 -49.42 -6.05
N ARG A 24 42.79 -49.71 -7.06
CA ARG A 24 41.58 -50.57 -7.05
C ARG A 24 40.34 -50.12 -6.23
N GLU A 25 39.19 -50.15 -6.92
CA GLU A 25 37.85 -50.12 -6.32
C GLU A 25 37.49 -51.44 -5.58
N PRO A 26 36.30 -51.52 -4.95
CA PRO A 26 35.16 -52.05 -5.73
C PRO A 26 33.85 -51.25 -5.63
N LEU A 27 33.23 -51.02 -6.80
CA LEU A 27 31.81 -50.77 -7.05
C LEU A 27 30.82 -51.10 -5.90
N VAL A 28 30.25 -50.07 -5.29
CA VAL A 28 28.94 -50.16 -4.61
C VAL A 28 27.89 -49.47 -5.49
N ARG A 29 26.83 -50.20 -5.87
CA ARG A 29 25.83 -49.74 -6.84
C ARG A 29 25.05 -48.52 -6.34
N ALA A 30 25.19 -47.39 -7.04
CA ALA A 30 24.29 -46.24 -6.88
C ALA A 30 22.86 -46.61 -7.29
N PHE A 31 21.99 -46.88 -6.32
CA PHE A 31 20.61 -47.29 -6.59
C PHE A 31 19.75 -46.08 -6.97
N LYS A 32 19.10 -46.13 -8.14
CA LYS A 32 18.26 -45.03 -8.64
C LYS A 32 17.12 -44.69 -7.68
N ARG A 33 17.17 -43.50 -7.10
CA ARG A 33 16.01 -42.65 -6.82
C ARG A 33 16.36 -41.31 -7.46
N GLY A 34 15.66 -40.84 -8.48
CA GLY A 34 14.22 -40.97 -8.73
C GLY A 34 13.71 -39.53 -8.67
N CYS A 35 13.27 -38.99 -9.81
CA CYS A 35 13.20 -37.54 -10.02
C CYS A 35 12.40 -36.84 -8.92
N ILE A 36 12.99 -35.81 -8.31
CA ILE A 36 12.23 -34.90 -7.46
C ILE A 36 11.25 -34.18 -8.39
N ASN A 37 9.97 -34.53 -8.28
CA ASN A 37 8.88 -33.81 -8.94
C ASN A 37 8.80 -32.39 -8.36
N ARG A 38 9.62 -31.48 -8.89
CA ARG A 38 9.30 -30.06 -8.88
C ARG A 38 8.11 -29.87 -9.82
N THR A 39 6.91 -30.15 -9.32
CA THR A 39 5.66 -29.67 -9.92
C THR A 39 5.85 -28.19 -10.22
N PRO A 40 5.69 -27.73 -11.49
CA PRO A 40 5.78 -26.31 -11.78
C PRO A 40 4.76 -25.60 -10.90
N SER A 41 5.22 -24.67 -10.06
CA SER A 41 4.29 -23.87 -9.26
C SER A 41 3.43 -23.07 -10.23
N LEU A 42 2.13 -23.36 -10.25
CA LEU A 42 1.15 -22.54 -10.94
C LEU A 42 1.28 -21.13 -10.37
N ARG A 43 1.92 -20.22 -11.14
CA ARG A 43 1.88 -18.80 -10.84
C ARG A 43 0.41 -18.40 -10.85
N ARG A 44 -0.12 -17.99 -9.70
CA ARG A 44 -1.50 -17.54 -9.58
C ARG A 44 -1.71 -16.38 -10.54
N THR A 45 -2.49 -16.60 -11.59
CA THR A 45 -2.94 -15.55 -12.49
C THR A 45 -3.98 -14.69 -11.78
N GLY A 46 -4.00 -13.38 -12.04
CA GLY A 46 -4.88 -12.44 -11.33
C GLY A 46 -4.34 -11.94 -9.97
N VAL A 47 -3.08 -12.21 -9.63
CA VAL A 47 -2.36 -11.51 -8.55
C VAL A 47 -1.75 -10.22 -9.11
N ALA A 48 -1.75 -9.14 -8.31
CA ALA A 48 -1.39 -7.79 -8.75
C ALA A 48 -0.46 -7.10 -7.73
N ASP A 49 0.71 -7.71 -7.50
CA ASP A 49 1.69 -7.31 -6.49
C ASP A 49 1.95 -5.77 -6.49
N LEU A 50 1.81 -5.10 -5.34
CA LEU A 50 2.11 -3.67 -5.17
C LEU A 50 3.51 -3.44 -4.56
N PRO A 51 4.60 -3.34 -5.37
CA PRO A 51 5.96 -3.15 -4.86
C PRO A 51 6.18 -1.79 -4.17
N LEU A 52 7.05 -1.75 -3.15
CA LEU A 52 7.45 -0.53 -2.45
C LEU A 52 8.44 0.32 -3.26
N HIS A 53 7.88 1.23 -4.07
CA HIS A 53 8.63 2.28 -4.76
C HIS A 53 9.13 3.36 -3.79
N ARG A 54 10.29 3.97 -4.12
CA ARG A 54 10.86 5.11 -3.40
C ARG A 54 10.83 6.35 -4.31
N GLY A 55 10.36 7.47 -3.77
CA GLY A 55 10.22 8.72 -4.51
C GLY A 55 9.04 9.54 -3.98
N GLY A 56 8.81 10.70 -4.60
CA GLY A 56 7.68 11.57 -4.33
C GLY A 56 7.22 12.26 -5.60
N VAL A 57 5.95 12.66 -5.64
CA VAL A 57 5.35 13.32 -6.81
C VAL A 57 5.96 14.70 -6.99
N PRO A 58 6.43 15.08 -8.20
CA PRO A 58 6.85 16.45 -8.47
C PRO A 58 5.71 17.45 -8.18
N ARG A 59 6.00 18.56 -7.50
CA ARG A 59 4.98 19.57 -7.14
C ARG A 59 4.20 20.13 -8.35
N TRP A 60 4.79 20.13 -9.54
CA TRP A 60 4.11 20.55 -10.77
C TRP A 60 3.05 19.55 -11.23
N LEU A 61 3.28 18.24 -11.00
CA LEU A 61 2.34 17.17 -11.33
C LEU A 61 1.22 17.15 -10.29
N MET A 62 1.55 17.22 -8.99
CA MET A 62 0.55 17.29 -7.91
C MET A 62 -0.51 18.37 -8.17
N ARG A 63 -0.11 19.61 -8.54
CA ARG A 63 -1.06 20.69 -8.89
C ARG A 63 -1.94 20.42 -10.12
N ARG A 64 -1.52 19.53 -11.04
CA ARG A 64 -2.36 19.06 -12.16
C ARG A 64 -3.30 17.95 -11.70
N MET A 65 -2.82 17.03 -10.85
CA MET A 65 -3.64 15.96 -10.26
C MET A 65 -4.80 16.56 -9.45
N VAL A 66 -4.52 17.55 -8.59
CA VAL A 66 -5.54 18.23 -7.76
C VAL A 66 -6.61 18.88 -8.62
N ARG A 67 -6.22 19.67 -9.63
CA ARG A 67 -7.18 20.31 -10.56
C ARG A 67 -7.99 19.32 -11.42
N LEU A 68 -7.48 18.11 -11.65
CA LEU A 68 -8.22 17.07 -12.37
C LEU A 68 -9.14 16.29 -11.42
N ALA A 69 -8.71 16.03 -10.19
CA ALA A 69 -9.52 15.38 -9.16
C ALA A 69 -10.70 16.26 -8.71
N ASP A 70 -10.48 17.57 -8.59
CA ASP A 70 -11.49 18.62 -8.36
C ASP A 70 -12.60 18.55 -9.44
N ALA A 71 -12.23 18.68 -10.72
CA ALA A 71 -13.18 18.56 -11.83
C ALA A 71 -13.87 17.18 -11.94
N ILE A 72 -13.18 16.08 -11.62
CA ILE A 72 -13.78 14.73 -11.60
C ILE A 72 -14.75 14.57 -10.41
N ALA A 73 -14.43 15.14 -9.25
CA ALA A 73 -15.28 15.06 -8.07
C ALA A 73 -16.57 15.87 -8.26
N VAL A 74 -16.48 17.12 -8.75
CA VAL A 74 -17.66 17.94 -9.09
C VAL A 74 -18.60 17.18 -10.02
N LEU A 75 -18.13 16.73 -11.20
CA LEU A 75 -18.97 16.04 -12.17
C LEU A 75 -19.63 14.76 -11.63
N LEU A 76 -18.91 13.98 -10.82
CA LEU A 76 -19.45 12.75 -10.24
C LEU A 76 -20.44 12.99 -9.09
N VAL A 77 -20.26 14.07 -8.33
CA VAL A 77 -21.23 14.52 -7.32
C VAL A 77 -22.48 15.10 -7.98
N GLU A 78 -22.34 15.88 -9.06
CA GLU A 78 -23.46 16.42 -9.84
C GLU A 78 -24.28 15.32 -10.53
N GLU A 79 -23.64 14.29 -11.11
CA GLU A 79 -24.33 13.22 -11.85
C GLU A 79 -24.92 12.12 -10.94
N HIS A 80 -24.35 11.89 -9.76
CA HIS A 80 -24.69 10.72 -8.93
C HIS A 80 -24.76 10.94 -7.41
N GLY A 81 -24.42 12.13 -6.90
CA GLY A 81 -24.34 12.43 -5.47
C GLY A 81 -23.06 11.94 -4.78
N PRO A 82 -22.76 12.48 -3.59
CA PRO A 82 -21.50 12.25 -2.89
C PRO A 82 -21.35 10.81 -2.38
N GLY A 83 -22.43 10.16 -1.96
CA GLY A 83 -22.40 8.77 -1.51
C GLY A 83 -21.98 7.76 -2.60
N GLU A 84 -22.29 8.03 -3.87
CA GLU A 84 -21.79 7.21 -4.99
C GLU A 84 -20.29 7.40 -5.18
N PHE A 85 -19.75 8.61 -4.99
CA PHE A 85 -18.30 8.86 -5.05
C PHE A 85 -17.55 8.11 -3.93
N VAL A 86 -18.09 8.13 -2.70
CA VAL A 86 -17.59 7.34 -1.57
C VAL A 86 -17.66 5.83 -1.87
N ARG A 87 -18.80 5.34 -2.39
CA ARG A 87 -18.96 3.94 -2.78
C ARG A 87 -17.94 3.53 -3.85
N ARG A 88 -17.67 4.38 -4.84
CA ARG A 88 -16.67 4.16 -5.89
C ARG A 88 -15.25 4.10 -5.34
N LEU A 89 -14.87 4.96 -4.40
CA LEU A 89 -13.58 4.89 -3.69
C LEU A 89 -13.39 3.60 -2.87
N SER A 90 -14.49 2.99 -2.42
CA SER A 90 -14.46 1.70 -1.71
C SER A 90 -14.18 0.49 -2.62
N ASP A 91 -14.22 0.65 -3.94
CA ASP A 91 -13.85 -0.41 -4.87
C ASP A 91 -12.34 -0.39 -5.19
N PRO A 92 -11.60 -1.49 -4.98
CA PRO A 92 -10.15 -1.52 -5.19
C PRO A 92 -9.72 -1.26 -6.64
N PHE A 93 -10.54 -1.60 -7.64
CA PHE A 93 -10.23 -1.41 -9.06
C PHE A 93 -10.58 0.00 -9.53
N TRP A 94 -11.74 0.55 -9.11
CA TRP A 94 -12.11 1.92 -9.44
C TRP A 94 -11.15 2.93 -8.81
N PHE A 95 -10.77 2.73 -7.54
CA PHE A 95 -9.75 3.55 -6.88
C PHE A 95 -8.39 3.46 -7.61
N GLN A 96 -8.00 2.28 -8.11
CA GLN A 96 -6.79 2.12 -8.92
C GLN A 96 -6.90 2.88 -10.25
N ALA A 97 -8.05 2.78 -10.93
CA ALA A 97 -8.31 3.44 -12.20
C ALA A 97 -8.31 4.97 -12.06
N LEU A 98 -8.92 5.52 -10.99
CA LEU A 98 -8.85 6.95 -10.66
C LEU A 98 -7.40 7.42 -10.53
N GLY A 99 -6.55 6.67 -9.80
CA GLY A 99 -5.14 7.00 -9.71
C GLY A 99 -4.40 6.97 -11.05
N CYS A 100 -4.75 6.02 -11.94
CA CYS A 100 -4.20 5.99 -13.30
C CYS A 100 -4.66 7.18 -14.15
N VAL A 101 -5.94 7.57 -14.06
CA VAL A 101 -6.50 8.77 -14.73
C VAL A 101 -5.83 10.06 -14.24
N LEU A 102 -5.49 10.13 -12.96
CA LEU A 102 -4.71 11.23 -12.37
C LEU A 102 -3.22 11.21 -12.77
N GLY A 103 -2.78 10.27 -13.61
CA GLY A 103 -1.42 10.19 -14.12
C GLY A 103 -0.43 9.45 -13.22
N PHE A 104 -0.92 8.50 -12.41
CA PHE A 104 -0.08 7.57 -11.67
C PHE A 104 0.10 6.23 -12.39
N ASP A 105 1.17 5.51 -12.08
CA ASP A 105 1.41 4.17 -12.64
C ASP A 105 0.64 3.09 -11.87
N TRP A 106 0.04 2.16 -12.63
CA TRP A 106 -0.82 1.08 -12.14
C TRP A 106 -0.10 0.09 -11.21
N HIS A 107 1.23 -0.02 -11.29
CA HIS A 107 2.02 -0.95 -10.48
C HIS A 107 2.74 -0.27 -9.29
N SER A 108 2.26 0.89 -8.86
CA SER A 108 2.88 1.66 -7.78
C SER A 108 2.11 1.63 -6.47
N SER A 109 2.72 1.09 -5.39
CA SER A 109 2.19 1.25 -4.02
C SER A 109 2.15 2.71 -3.54
N GLY A 110 2.80 3.64 -4.26
CA GLY A 110 2.64 5.07 -4.04
C GLY A 110 1.22 5.58 -4.29
N ILE A 111 0.48 4.93 -5.21
CA ILE A 111 -0.81 5.41 -5.76
C ILE A 111 -1.79 5.80 -4.66
N THR A 112 -2.04 4.92 -3.69
CA THR A 112 -2.99 5.13 -2.59
C THR A 112 -2.63 6.34 -1.75
N THR A 113 -1.34 6.47 -1.39
CA THR A 113 -0.90 7.59 -0.58
C THR A 113 -0.88 8.92 -1.31
N VAL A 114 -0.88 8.90 -2.65
CA VAL A 114 -0.94 10.10 -3.50
C VAL A 114 -2.38 10.46 -3.83
N VAL A 115 -3.21 9.51 -4.28
CA VAL A 115 -4.63 9.72 -4.59
C VAL A 115 -5.36 10.27 -3.38
N THR A 116 -5.17 9.71 -2.18
CA THR A 116 -5.73 10.29 -0.94
C THR A 116 -5.25 11.73 -0.69
N ALA A 117 -3.97 12.03 -0.94
CA ALA A 117 -3.43 13.38 -0.73
C ALA A 117 -3.97 14.40 -1.76
N VAL A 118 -4.11 13.97 -3.02
CA VAL A 118 -4.73 14.73 -4.12
C VAL A 118 -6.19 15.03 -3.81
N LEU A 119 -6.97 13.99 -3.45
CA LEU A 119 -8.38 14.14 -3.09
C LEU A 119 -8.55 15.05 -1.87
N ARG A 120 -7.66 14.98 -0.88
CA ARG A 120 -7.67 15.87 0.31
C ARG A 120 -7.25 17.32 0.03
N GLU A 121 -6.61 17.61 -1.11
CA GLU A 121 -6.28 18.98 -1.54
C GLU A 121 -7.33 19.53 -2.53
N ALA A 122 -8.07 18.66 -3.22
CA ALA A 122 -9.15 19.01 -4.14
C ALA A 122 -10.51 19.21 -3.44
N ILE A 123 -10.99 18.16 -2.75
CA ILE A 123 -12.34 18.05 -2.20
C ILE A 123 -12.52 18.99 -0.99
N ARG A 124 -13.65 19.69 -0.96
CA ARG A 124 -14.08 20.58 0.13
C ARG A 124 -15.53 20.26 0.51
N PRO A 125 -15.87 20.05 1.80
CA PRO A 125 -17.22 19.68 2.23
C PRO A 125 -18.30 20.61 1.69
N GLY A 126 -18.18 21.92 1.91
CA GLY A 126 -19.16 22.91 1.44
C GLY A 126 -19.27 23.13 -0.08
N GLU A 127 -18.48 22.43 -0.90
CA GLU A 127 -18.58 22.46 -2.38
C GLU A 127 -18.95 21.09 -2.98
N HIS A 128 -18.64 19.99 -2.28
CA HIS A 128 -18.70 18.63 -2.83
C HIS A 128 -19.62 17.68 -2.05
N GLY A 129 -20.16 18.09 -0.89
CA GLY A 129 -20.85 17.19 0.04
C GLY A 129 -19.94 16.07 0.57
N LEU A 130 -18.61 16.28 0.56
CA LEU A 130 -17.57 15.26 0.78
C LEU A 130 -16.41 15.77 1.65
N ALA A 131 -15.89 14.92 2.53
CA ALA A 131 -14.70 15.16 3.34
C ALA A 131 -13.66 14.03 3.22
N VAL A 132 -12.37 14.39 3.29
CA VAL A 132 -11.24 13.45 3.23
C VAL A 132 -10.36 13.56 4.48
N CYS A 133 -10.52 12.60 5.38
CA CYS A 133 -9.90 12.60 6.70
C CYS A 133 -8.65 11.70 6.73
N GLY A 134 -7.63 12.13 7.49
CA GLY A 134 -6.43 11.32 7.74
C GLY A 134 -5.32 11.48 6.69
N GLY A 135 -4.62 10.37 6.37
CA GLY A 135 -3.54 10.33 5.38
C GLY A 135 -2.41 9.34 5.68
N LYS A 136 -1.19 9.64 5.17
CA LYS A 136 0.02 8.81 5.32
C LYS A 136 0.81 9.18 6.59
N GLY A 137 1.41 8.19 7.24
CA GLY A 137 2.30 8.37 8.39
C GLY A 137 1.60 9.09 9.53
N LYS A 138 2.25 10.08 10.16
CA LYS A 138 1.69 10.85 11.29
C LYS A 138 0.30 11.48 11.02
N ARG A 139 -0.10 11.66 9.76
CA ARG A 139 -1.42 12.19 9.38
C ARG A 139 -2.57 11.19 9.64
N SER A 140 -2.33 9.87 9.63
CA SER A 140 -3.38 8.89 9.97
C SER A 140 -3.85 9.01 11.43
N LEU A 141 -2.95 9.42 12.32
CA LEU A 141 -3.26 9.64 13.74
C LEU A 141 -4.20 10.83 13.97
N ALA A 142 -4.31 11.73 12.99
CA ALA A 142 -5.21 12.88 13.06
C ALA A 142 -6.62 12.59 12.52
N THR A 143 -6.87 11.42 11.93
CA THR A 143 -8.19 11.07 11.33
C THR A 143 -9.36 11.32 12.28
N PRO A 144 -9.32 10.97 13.59
CA PRO A 144 -10.42 11.27 14.50
C PRO A 144 -10.76 12.77 14.54
N ARG A 145 -9.77 13.66 14.60
CA ARG A 145 -9.98 15.12 14.61
C ARG A 145 -10.41 15.67 13.25
N ASP A 146 -9.90 15.10 12.17
CA ASP A 146 -10.39 15.43 10.83
C ASP A 146 -11.89 15.07 10.69
N ILE A 147 -12.35 13.95 11.28
CA ILE A 147 -13.76 13.54 11.30
C ILE A 147 -14.63 14.49 12.12
N GLU A 148 -14.14 15.00 13.27
CA GLU A 148 -14.86 16.00 14.08
C GLU A 148 -15.23 17.23 13.24
N LEU A 149 -14.24 17.79 12.55
CA LEU A 149 -14.42 18.95 11.67
C LEU A 149 -15.32 18.61 10.46
N ALA A 150 -15.18 17.42 9.88
CA ALA A 150 -16.00 16.99 8.76
C ALA A 150 -17.49 16.81 9.13
N VAL A 151 -17.79 16.33 10.34
CA VAL A 151 -19.17 16.22 10.86
C VAL A 151 -19.82 17.59 11.03
N GLU A 152 -19.06 18.56 11.55
CA GLU A 152 -19.49 19.96 11.66
C GLU A 152 -19.72 20.62 10.29
N GLU A 153 -18.77 20.46 9.34
CA GLU A 153 -18.83 21.10 8.02
C GLU A 153 -19.85 20.46 7.06
N LEU A 154 -20.17 19.16 7.22
CA LEU A 154 -21.22 18.45 6.48
C LEU A 154 -22.60 18.51 7.15
N GLY A 155 -22.72 19.11 8.36
CA GLY A 155 -24.00 19.24 9.06
C GLY A 155 -24.63 17.91 9.52
N LEU A 156 -23.82 16.89 9.81
CA LEU A 156 -24.30 15.56 10.19
C LEU A 156 -24.92 15.55 11.61
N GLY A 157 -25.84 14.61 11.84
CA GLY A 157 -26.67 14.55 13.05
C GLY A 157 -25.94 14.20 14.35
N GLU A 158 -26.66 14.35 15.47
CA GLU A 158 -26.17 14.01 16.82
C GLU A 158 -25.70 12.55 16.90
N GLY A 159 -24.54 12.32 17.55
CA GLY A 159 -23.90 11.00 17.67
C GLY A 159 -23.03 10.59 16.48
N ALA A 160 -23.20 11.18 15.29
CA ALA A 160 -22.43 10.81 14.10
C ALA A 160 -20.91 10.93 14.31
N ARG A 161 -20.45 11.94 15.05
CA ARG A 161 -19.04 12.12 15.44
C ARG A 161 -18.49 10.89 16.16
N GLU A 162 -19.16 10.45 17.22
CA GLU A 162 -18.74 9.31 18.04
C GLU A 162 -18.74 8.00 17.24
N GLU A 163 -19.77 7.79 16.42
CA GLU A 163 -19.92 6.61 15.57
C GLU A 163 -18.86 6.53 14.46
N LEU A 164 -18.61 7.63 13.74
CA LEU A 164 -17.62 7.69 12.65
C LEU A 164 -16.18 7.58 13.20
N ILE A 165 -15.90 8.18 14.35
CA ILE A 165 -14.61 8.01 15.06
C ILE A 165 -14.45 6.56 15.54
N TYR A 166 -15.51 5.91 16.03
CA TYR A 166 -15.49 4.49 16.37
C TYR A 166 -15.22 3.63 15.13
N ALA A 167 -15.92 3.87 14.02
CA ALA A 167 -15.75 3.16 12.76
C ALA A 167 -14.31 3.26 12.22
N SER A 168 -13.76 4.48 12.10
CA SER A 168 -12.36 4.72 11.71
C SER A 168 -11.38 3.91 12.58
N ARG A 169 -11.56 3.93 13.90
CA ARG A 169 -10.73 3.18 14.86
C ARG A 169 -10.90 1.66 14.72
N MET A 170 -12.10 1.15 14.41
CA MET A 170 -12.35 -0.28 14.27
C MET A 170 -11.77 -0.83 12.95
N CYS A 171 -11.94 -0.14 11.82
CA CYS A 171 -11.27 -0.51 10.57
C CYS A 171 -9.75 -0.59 10.77
N ALA A 172 -9.14 0.41 11.40
CA ALA A 172 -7.70 0.43 11.67
C ALA A 172 -7.23 -0.70 12.60
N LYS A 173 -8.03 -1.10 13.58
CA LYS A 173 -7.73 -2.25 14.46
C LYS A 173 -7.82 -3.59 13.73
N VAL A 174 -8.86 -3.79 12.91
CA VAL A 174 -9.04 -5.04 12.16
C VAL A 174 -7.88 -5.25 11.21
N ASP A 175 -7.56 -4.25 10.37
CA ASP A 175 -6.53 -4.38 9.35
C ASP A 175 -5.11 -4.51 9.93
N ASN A 176 -4.82 -3.89 11.08
CA ASN A 176 -3.49 -3.96 11.70
C ASN A 176 -3.31 -5.15 12.69
N ALA A 177 -4.38 -5.81 13.15
CA ALA A 177 -4.27 -6.82 14.22
C ALA A 177 -5.09 -8.10 14.00
N ALA A 178 -6.25 -8.03 13.33
CA ALA A 178 -7.11 -9.19 13.11
C ALA A 178 -6.79 -9.92 11.79
N VAL A 179 -6.34 -9.20 10.74
CA VAL A 179 -6.07 -9.80 9.42
C VAL A 179 -4.78 -10.65 9.40
N GLN A 180 -3.87 -10.47 10.37
CA GLN A 180 -2.69 -11.33 10.64
C GLN A 180 -1.79 -11.67 9.43
N ASP A 181 -1.73 -10.79 8.43
CA ASP A 181 -1.07 -11.06 7.14
C ASP A 181 0.39 -10.59 7.04
N GLY A 182 0.92 -10.00 8.12
CA GLY A 182 2.30 -9.48 8.19
C GLY A 182 2.48 -8.03 7.75
N TYR A 183 1.42 -7.33 7.33
CA TYR A 183 1.51 -5.94 6.87
C TYR A 183 1.19 -4.94 7.99
N THR A 184 2.12 -4.05 8.31
CA THR A 184 1.90 -2.99 9.31
C THR A 184 1.30 -1.75 8.65
N LEU A 185 0.19 -1.21 9.19
CA LEU A 185 -0.45 -0.03 8.62
C LEU A 185 0.43 1.23 8.68
N TYR A 186 0.47 1.97 7.58
CA TYR A 186 1.15 3.27 7.49
C TYR A 186 0.33 4.36 6.77
N HIS A 187 -0.88 4.00 6.30
CA HIS A 187 -1.83 4.91 5.67
C HIS A 187 -3.24 4.54 6.11
N HIS A 188 -4.02 5.55 6.49
CA HIS A 188 -5.46 5.44 6.76
C HIS A 188 -6.13 6.67 6.16
N ALA A 189 -7.06 6.46 5.25
CA ALA A 189 -7.91 7.48 4.65
C ALA A 189 -9.36 7.16 5.00
N PHE A 190 -10.10 8.12 5.54
CA PHE A 190 -11.54 8.01 5.80
C PHE A 190 -12.25 9.05 4.93
N PHE A 191 -13.11 8.57 4.04
CA PHE A 191 -13.91 9.38 3.13
C PHE A 191 -15.35 9.39 3.65
N LEU A 192 -15.95 10.58 3.76
CA LEU A 192 -17.27 10.80 4.35
C LEU A 192 -18.10 11.68 3.41
N ALA A 193 -19.39 11.36 3.26
CA ALA A 193 -20.37 12.16 2.53
C ALA A 193 -21.43 12.77 3.46
N GLU A 194 -22.10 13.82 2.99
CA GLU A 194 -23.22 14.49 3.68
C GLU A 194 -24.45 13.59 3.92
N ASP A 195 -24.58 12.49 3.18
CA ASP A 195 -25.59 11.46 3.41
C ASP A 195 -25.22 10.48 4.56
N GLY A 196 -24.10 10.72 5.23
CA GLY A 196 -23.54 9.88 6.30
C GLY A 196 -22.87 8.60 5.79
N SER A 197 -22.85 8.34 4.47
CA SER A 197 -22.11 7.21 3.92
C SER A 197 -20.60 7.47 3.98
N TRP A 198 -19.84 6.39 4.19
CA TRP A 198 -18.39 6.50 4.37
C TRP A 198 -17.64 5.28 3.83
N ALA A 199 -16.38 5.50 3.48
CA ALA A 199 -15.45 4.48 3.03
C ALA A 199 -14.09 4.68 3.70
N VAL A 200 -13.41 3.58 4.00
CA VAL A 200 -12.03 3.63 4.53
C VAL A 200 -11.10 2.92 3.55
N VAL A 201 -10.00 3.58 3.19
CA VAL A 201 -8.93 3.01 2.38
C VAL A 201 -7.64 3.05 3.19
N GLN A 202 -7.12 1.88 3.55
CA GLN A 202 -5.90 1.74 4.34
C GLN A 202 -4.79 1.11 3.52
N GLN A 203 -3.53 1.35 3.89
CA GLN A 203 -2.41 0.62 3.31
C GLN A 203 -1.41 0.20 4.38
N GLY A 204 -1.13 -1.11 4.39
CA GLY A 204 -0.05 -1.72 5.14
C GLY A 204 1.19 -1.97 4.27
N MET A 205 2.35 -2.15 4.90
CA MET A 205 3.59 -2.56 4.24
C MET A 205 4.19 -3.80 4.90
N CYS A 206 4.77 -4.68 4.10
CA CYS A 206 5.59 -5.81 4.57
C CYS A 206 7.07 -5.50 4.29
N PRO A 207 7.89 -5.17 5.31
CA PRO A 207 9.29 -4.77 5.09
C PRO A 207 10.21 -5.89 4.57
N SER A 208 9.93 -7.16 4.89
CA SER A 208 10.70 -8.31 4.38
C SER A 208 10.44 -8.52 2.89
N ASP A 209 9.17 -8.50 2.50
CA ASP A 209 8.72 -8.89 1.15
C ASP A 209 8.76 -7.69 0.19
N ARG A 210 8.90 -6.48 0.75
CA ARG A 210 8.97 -5.18 0.07
C ARG A 210 7.72 -4.86 -0.77
N THR A 211 6.58 -5.35 -0.31
CA THR A 211 5.24 -5.12 -0.86
C THR A 211 4.42 -4.18 0.02
N ALA A 212 3.32 -3.67 -0.53
CA ALA A 212 2.23 -3.04 0.21
C ALA A 212 0.93 -3.80 -0.02
N ARG A 213 -0.03 -3.67 0.90
CA ARG A 213 -1.38 -4.22 0.76
C ARG A 213 -2.40 -3.15 1.12
N ARG A 214 -3.42 -3.02 0.28
CA ARG A 214 -4.51 -2.05 0.41
C ARG A 214 -5.79 -2.74 0.84
N TYR A 215 -6.47 -2.13 1.80
CA TYR A 215 -7.72 -2.62 2.39
C TYR A 215 -8.80 -1.57 2.16
N HIS A 216 -9.97 -1.98 1.68
CA HIS A 216 -11.12 -1.10 1.46
C HIS A 216 -12.31 -1.54 2.31
N TRP A 217 -13.06 -0.56 2.79
CA TRP A 217 -14.27 -0.69 3.60
C TRP A 217 -15.36 0.26 3.06
N PHE A 218 -16.63 -0.09 3.25
CA PHE A 218 -17.78 0.75 2.90
C PHE A 218 -18.92 0.58 3.90
N SER A 219 -19.51 1.69 4.35
CA SER A 219 -20.64 1.68 5.30
C SER A 219 -21.80 0.81 4.81
N GLY A 220 -22.18 0.92 3.54
CA GLY A 220 -23.29 0.15 2.95
C GLY A 220 -23.05 -1.36 2.80
N ARG A 221 -21.88 -1.89 3.19
CA ARG A 221 -21.63 -3.35 3.32
C ARG A 221 -21.56 -3.85 4.76
N LEU A 222 -21.43 -2.97 5.76
CA LEU A 222 -21.28 -3.34 7.17
C LEU A 222 -22.62 -3.74 7.83
N ARG A 223 -23.23 -4.83 7.34
CA ARG A 223 -24.52 -5.34 7.82
C ARG A 223 -24.44 -6.04 9.18
N GLU A 224 -23.31 -6.67 9.48
CA GLU A 224 -23.10 -7.49 10.70
C GLU A 224 -21.96 -6.91 11.57
N GLY A 225 -21.67 -5.61 11.41
CA GLY A 225 -20.59 -4.92 12.10
C GLY A 225 -19.19 -5.28 11.58
N PHE A 226 -18.17 -4.99 12.39
CA PHE A 226 -16.75 -5.00 11.99
C PHE A 226 -16.06 -6.38 12.08
N VAL A 227 -16.82 -7.48 12.10
CA VAL A 227 -16.30 -8.82 12.47
C VAL A 227 -16.48 -9.87 11.37
N VAL A 228 -17.65 -9.93 10.73
CA VAL A 228 -17.96 -10.90 9.67
C VAL A 228 -17.77 -10.26 8.31
N GLU A 229 -16.81 -10.79 7.52
CA GLU A 229 -16.42 -10.34 6.17
C GLU A 229 -16.56 -8.82 5.89
N PRO A 230 -15.98 -7.93 6.71
CA PRO A 230 -16.40 -6.53 6.78
C PRO A 230 -15.80 -5.62 5.68
N HIS A 231 -14.93 -6.17 4.83
CA HIS A 231 -14.22 -5.44 3.77
C HIS A 231 -15.06 -5.29 2.49
N SER A 232 -14.97 -4.14 1.81
CA SER A 232 -15.43 -4.04 0.42
C SER A 232 -14.43 -4.70 -0.56
N GLY A 233 -13.16 -4.80 -0.17
CA GLY A 233 -12.14 -5.63 -0.82
C GLY A 233 -10.74 -5.49 -0.22
N ILE A 234 -9.89 -6.48 -0.46
CA ILE A 234 -8.46 -6.46 -0.11
C ILE A 234 -7.67 -6.70 -1.40
N ALA A 235 -6.70 -5.83 -1.70
CA ALA A 235 -5.87 -5.89 -2.91
C ALA A 235 -4.40 -5.63 -2.56
N GLY A 236 -3.46 -6.35 -3.17
CA GLY A 236 -2.03 -6.22 -2.90
C GLY A 236 -1.17 -7.09 -3.79
#